data_AF-A0A975MF38-F1
#
_entry.id   AF-A0A975MF38-F1
#
_cell.length_a   1.000
_cell.length_b   1.000
_cell.length_c   1.000
_cell.angle_alpha   90.00
_cell.angle_beta   90.00
_cell.angle_gamma   90.00
#
_symmetry.space_group_name_H-M   'P 1'
#
loop_
_entity.id
_entity.type
_entity.pdbx_description
1 polymer ?
#
loop_
_entity_poly.entity_id
_entity_poly.type
_entity_poly.pdbx_seq_one_letter_code
_entity_poly.pdbx_strand_id
1 'polypeptide(L)'
;MADNEASVGLELGVGGGVIRANAKLAVSLKRGWNSRGQEVLDSVTQAVDGEVLERRLLQAPEVEVLLARAVNAAAASSLASKRRLLARVVQAAVLDDAAIDQSTLILDVLEQVDAVHIRCLEAIARAELESKEAGDWEFTAERAEKPSNQRVQDAADGYPSPIIKRLETLVAHAH
;
A
#
# COMPACT_ATOMS: atom_id res chain seq x y z
N MET A 1 36.24 -24.99 4.61
CA MET A 1 34.78 -25.21 4.47
C MET A 1 34.30 -24.11 3.55
N ALA A 2 33.91 -24.47 2.33
CA ALA A 2 33.34 -23.52 1.37
C ALA A 2 31.84 -23.50 1.62
N ASP A 3 31.33 -22.36 2.11
CA ASP A 3 29.90 -22.14 2.25
C ASP A 3 29.29 -22.04 0.84
N ASN A 4 28.59 -23.10 0.46
CA ASN A 4 27.86 -23.22 -0.78
C ASN A 4 26.53 -22.47 -0.57
N GLU A 5 26.54 -21.14 -0.74
CA GLU A 5 25.32 -20.36 -0.85
C GLU A 5 24.57 -20.82 -2.09
N ALA A 6 23.57 -21.68 -1.87
CA ALA A 6 22.63 -22.10 -2.90
C ALA A 6 21.80 -20.88 -3.33
N SER A 7 22.28 -20.16 -4.34
CA SER A 7 21.48 -19.16 -5.05
C SER A 7 20.35 -19.89 -5.77
N VAL A 8 19.19 -19.96 -5.12
CA VAL A 8 17.96 -20.45 -5.76
C VAL A 8 17.47 -19.32 -6.67
N GLY A 9 17.99 -19.29 -7.89
CA GLY A 9 17.50 -18.38 -8.93
C GLY A 9 16.04 -18.66 -9.20
N LEU A 10 15.17 -17.70 -8.88
CA LEU A 10 13.79 -17.75 -9.32
C LEU A 10 13.81 -17.41 -10.81
N GLU A 11 13.51 -18.38 -11.68
CA GLU A 11 13.33 -18.14 -13.11
C GLU A 11 12.06 -17.31 -13.31
N LEU A 12 12.23 -16.01 -13.17
CA LEU A 12 11.24 -15.00 -13.44
C LEU A 12 11.13 -14.84 -14.95
N GLY A 13 10.17 -15.54 -15.55
CA GLY A 13 9.87 -15.46 -16.98
C GLY A 13 9.28 -14.10 -17.37
N VAL A 14 10.11 -13.06 -17.33
CA VAL A 14 9.82 -11.73 -17.86
C VAL A 14 10.91 -11.42 -18.88
N GLY A 15 10.59 -11.52 -20.17
CA GLY A 15 11.31 -10.85 -21.24
C GLY A 15 12.85 -10.95 -21.28
N GLY A 16 13.46 -12.07 -20.87
CA GLY A 16 14.87 -12.35 -21.11
C GLY A 16 15.87 -12.07 -19.97
N GLY A 17 15.40 -11.70 -18.76
CA GLY A 17 16.28 -11.48 -17.59
C GLY A 17 16.00 -12.47 -16.44
N VAL A 18 17.04 -13.08 -15.88
CA VAL A 18 16.93 -13.92 -14.66
C VAL A 18 17.21 -13.04 -13.44
N ILE A 19 16.17 -12.63 -12.72
CA ILE A 19 16.35 -11.94 -11.43
C ILE A 19 16.80 -12.95 -10.39
N ARG A 20 18.07 -12.88 -9.97
CA ARG A 20 18.59 -13.73 -8.90
C ARG A 20 18.17 -13.19 -7.54
N ALA A 21 16.98 -13.57 -7.10
CA ALA A 21 16.52 -13.31 -5.74
C ALA A 21 17.20 -14.23 -4.71
N ASN A 22 17.37 -13.76 -3.48
CA ASN A 22 17.84 -14.60 -2.38
C ASN A 22 16.82 -15.72 -2.08
N ALA A 23 17.31 -16.86 -1.58
CA ALA A 23 16.48 -18.05 -1.33
C ALA A 23 15.27 -17.79 -0.40
N LYS A 24 15.39 -16.85 0.55
CA LYS A 24 14.27 -16.44 1.43
C LYS A 24 13.16 -15.74 0.65
N LEU A 25 13.51 -14.92 -0.33
CA LEU A 25 12.56 -14.18 -1.15
C LEU A 25 11.89 -15.09 -2.18
N ALA A 26 12.66 -16.00 -2.78
CA ALA A 26 12.11 -17.05 -3.63
C ALA A 26 11.01 -17.86 -2.90
N VAL A 27 11.19 -18.16 -1.61
CA VAL A 27 10.19 -18.88 -0.80
C VAL A 27 8.98 -18.00 -0.44
N SER A 28 9.19 -16.73 -0.07
CA SER A 28 8.09 -15.82 0.29
C SER A 28 7.22 -15.47 -0.92
N LEU A 29 7.86 -15.13 -2.04
CA LEU A 29 7.21 -14.88 -3.32
C LEU A 29 6.41 -16.08 -3.80
N LYS A 30 6.97 -17.30 -3.72
CA LYS A 30 6.31 -18.53 -4.21
C LYS A 30 4.99 -18.85 -3.50
N ARG A 31 4.79 -18.41 -2.24
CA ARG A 31 3.52 -18.60 -1.52
C ARG A 31 2.43 -17.59 -1.90
N GLY A 32 2.81 -16.38 -2.27
CA GLY A 32 1.89 -15.31 -2.68
C GLY A 32 1.72 -15.18 -4.20
N TRP A 33 2.44 -16.00 -4.98
CA TRP A 33 2.53 -15.83 -6.43
C TRP A 33 1.19 -16.10 -7.14
N ASN A 34 0.57 -15.03 -7.63
CA ASN A 34 -0.57 -15.09 -8.54
C ASN A 34 -0.46 -13.96 -9.58
N SER A 35 -1.39 -13.90 -10.53
CA SER A 35 -1.38 -12.88 -11.60
C SER A 35 -1.38 -11.44 -11.07
N ARG A 36 -1.90 -11.20 -9.86
CA ARG A 36 -1.97 -9.87 -9.24
C ARG A 36 -0.64 -9.45 -8.62
N GLY A 37 0.08 -10.38 -8.01
CA GLY A 37 1.45 -10.16 -7.56
C GLY A 37 2.38 -9.92 -8.76
N GLN A 38 2.19 -10.69 -9.83
CA GLN A 38 2.92 -10.50 -11.09
C GLN A 38 2.68 -9.11 -11.70
N GLU A 39 1.44 -8.61 -11.70
CA GLU A 39 1.10 -7.27 -12.20
C GLU A 39 1.94 -6.16 -11.54
N VAL A 40 2.21 -6.27 -10.24
CA VAL A 40 3.06 -5.31 -9.53
C VAL A 40 4.51 -5.42 -10.00
N LEU A 41 5.04 -6.63 -10.10
CA LEU A 41 6.43 -6.83 -10.53
C LEU A 41 6.63 -6.37 -11.97
N ASP A 42 5.72 -6.70 -12.87
CA ASP A 42 5.73 -6.25 -14.27
C ASP A 42 5.67 -4.73 -14.34
N SER A 43 4.84 -4.10 -13.51
CA SER A 43 4.77 -2.64 -13.45
C SER A 43 6.07 -2.02 -12.91
N VAL A 44 6.77 -2.66 -11.99
CA VAL A 44 8.07 -2.19 -11.48
C VAL A 44 9.14 -2.33 -12.56
N THR A 45 9.24 -3.49 -13.22
CA THR A 45 10.25 -3.76 -14.26
C THR A 45 10.00 -2.99 -15.57
N GLN A 46 8.77 -2.56 -15.84
CA GLN A 46 8.48 -1.63 -16.93
C GLN A 46 8.92 -0.20 -16.63
N ALA A 47 8.90 0.20 -15.35
CA ALA A 47 9.21 1.58 -14.95
C ALA A 47 10.68 1.76 -14.55
N VAL A 48 11.32 0.70 -14.06
CA VAL A 48 12.74 0.66 -13.70
C VAL A 48 13.40 -0.43 -14.51
N ASP A 49 14.54 -0.10 -15.13
CA ASP A 49 15.36 -1.07 -15.84
C ASP A 49 15.65 -2.30 -14.96
N GLY A 50 15.49 -3.49 -15.54
CA GLY A 50 15.62 -4.77 -14.83
C GLY A 50 17.00 -4.95 -14.21
N GLU A 51 18.06 -4.48 -14.88
CA GLU A 51 19.43 -4.53 -14.32
C GLU A 51 19.60 -3.58 -13.13
N VAL A 52 18.94 -2.42 -13.17
CA VAL A 52 18.95 -1.48 -12.04
C VAL A 52 18.21 -2.08 -10.86
N LEU A 53 17.04 -2.69 -11.10
CA LEU A 53 16.28 -3.37 -10.06
C LEU A 53 17.09 -4.52 -9.44
N GLU A 54 17.69 -5.40 -10.25
CA GLU A 54 18.50 -6.51 -9.76
C GLU A 54 19.69 -6.00 -8.92
N ARG A 55 20.43 -5.01 -9.41
CA ARG A 55 21.54 -4.41 -8.67
C ARG A 55 21.08 -3.83 -7.34
N ARG A 56 19.94 -3.13 -7.33
CA ARG A 56 19.39 -2.52 -6.11
C ARG A 56 18.94 -3.57 -5.11
N LEU A 57 18.30 -4.66 -5.55
CA LEU A 57 17.93 -5.77 -4.68
C LEU A 57 19.16 -6.44 -4.02
N LEU A 58 20.30 -6.48 -4.70
CA LEU A 58 21.55 -7.01 -4.14
C LEU A 58 22.24 -6.03 -3.16
N GLN A 59 22.07 -4.73 -3.37
CA GLN A 59 22.76 -3.68 -2.61
C GLN A 59 21.98 -3.17 -1.40
N ALA A 60 20.64 -3.24 -1.45
CA ALA A 60 19.73 -2.69 -0.44
C ALA A 60 18.70 -3.77 -0.04
N PRO A 61 18.98 -4.56 1.01
CA PRO A 61 18.06 -5.59 1.53
C PRO A 61 16.67 -5.06 1.91
N GLU A 62 16.56 -3.78 2.22
CA GLU A 62 15.31 -3.10 2.55
C GLU A 62 14.38 -3.02 1.32
N VAL A 63 14.94 -2.73 0.15
CA VAL A 63 14.21 -2.74 -1.14
C VAL A 63 13.73 -4.14 -1.46
N GLU A 64 14.54 -5.15 -1.14
CA GLU A 64 14.19 -6.56 -1.27
C GLU A 64 12.95 -6.91 -0.43
N VAL A 65 12.95 -6.54 0.85
CA VAL A 65 11.81 -6.74 1.77
C VAL A 65 10.58 -5.97 1.29
N LEU A 66 10.74 -4.72 0.87
CA LEU A 66 9.66 -3.87 0.39
C LEU A 66 8.97 -4.47 -0.83
N LEU A 67 9.74 -4.96 -1.81
CA LEU A 67 9.20 -5.62 -3.00
C LEU A 67 8.42 -6.89 -2.64
N ALA A 68 8.98 -7.75 -1.78
CA ALA A 68 8.30 -8.97 -1.37
C ALA A 68 6.97 -8.68 -0.66
N ARG A 69 6.96 -7.70 0.24
CA ARG A 69 5.74 -7.27 0.94
C ARG A 69 4.71 -6.69 -0.01
N ALA A 70 5.12 -5.82 -0.93
CA ALA A 70 4.23 -5.24 -1.94
C ALA A 70 3.59 -6.31 -2.84
N VAL A 71 4.36 -7.31 -3.28
CA VAL A 71 3.83 -8.43 -4.08
C VAL A 71 2.81 -9.25 -3.28
N ASN A 72 3.09 -9.55 -2.01
CA ASN A 72 2.16 -10.28 -1.15
C ASN A 72 0.88 -9.48 -0.88
N ALA A 73 1.00 -8.17 -0.62
CA ALA A 73 -0.14 -7.27 -0.43
C ALA A 73 -1.01 -7.17 -1.69
N ALA A 74 -0.37 -7.15 -2.86
CA ALA A 74 -1.05 -7.13 -4.15
C ALA A 74 -1.76 -8.45 -4.46
N ALA A 75 -1.14 -9.59 -4.12
CA ALA A 75 -1.73 -10.91 -4.29
C ALA A 75 -3.05 -11.06 -3.51
N ALA A 76 -3.10 -10.49 -2.30
CA ALA A 76 -4.28 -10.48 -1.45
C ALA A 76 -5.36 -9.46 -1.90
N SER A 77 -5.00 -8.44 -2.67
CA SER A 77 -5.90 -7.35 -3.02
C SER A 77 -6.64 -7.55 -4.35
N SER A 78 -7.96 -7.42 -4.34
CA SER A 78 -8.77 -7.34 -5.56
C SER A 78 -8.72 -5.96 -6.24
N LEU A 79 -8.21 -4.92 -5.55
CA LEU A 79 -8.23 -3.53 -6.02
C LEU A 79 -7.05 -3.23 -6.96
N ALA A 80 -7.32 -3.04 -8.25
CA ALA A 80 -6.29 -2.71 -9.23
C ALA A 80 -5.55 -1.40 -8.92
N SER A 81 -6.26 -0.39 -8.40
CA SER A 81 -5.66 0.89 -7.97
C SER A 81 -4.63 0.70 -6.85
N LYS A 82 -4.95 -0.12 -5.83
CA LYS A 82 -4.01 -0.48 -4.75
C LYS A 82 -2.77 -1.16 -5.33
N ARG A 83 -2.92 -2.10 -6.26
CA ARG A 83 -1.78 -2.77 -6.91
C ARG A 83 -0.88 -1.80 -7.68
N ARG A 84 -1.45 -0.86 -8.43
CA ARG A 84 -0.67 0.18 -9.12
C ARG A 84 0.08 1.10 -8.13
N LEU A 85 -0.54 1.45 -7.01
CA LEU A 85 0.12 2.25 -5.96
C LEU A 85 1.26 1.47 -5.31
N LEU A 86 1.06 0.19 -4.98
CA LEU A 86 2.10 -0.69 -4.45
C LEU A 86 3.32 -0.75 -5.39
N ALA A 87 3.10 -0.86 -6.72
CA ALA A 87 4.18 -0.81 -7.69
C ALA A 87 4.95 0.52 -7.65
N ARG A 88 4.25 1.67 -7.60
CA ARG A 88 4.88 2.99 -7.53
C ARG A 88 5.70 3.21 -6.26
N VAL A 89 5.21 2.71 -5.13
CA VAL A 89 5.92 2.77 -3.84
C VAL A 89 7.25 2.02 -3.92
N VAL A 90 7.25 0.83 -4.53
CA VAL A 90 8.48 0.07 -4.76
C VAL A 90 9.40 0.79 -5.75
N GLN A 91 8.86 1.30 -6.86
CA GLN A 91 9.64 2.06 -7.84
C GLN A 91 10.38 3.25 -7.19
N ALA A 92 9.72 4.01 -6.32
CA ALA A 92 10.33 5.13 -5.62
C ALA A 92 11.53 4.70 -4.76
N ALA A 93 11.39 3.61 -3.99
CA ALA A 93 12.46 3.08 -3.16
C ALA A 93 13.62 2.46 -3.97
N VAL A 94 13.32 1.90 -5.15
CA VAL A 94 14.35 1.39 -6.06
C VAL A 94 15.17 2.54 -6.64
N LEU A 95 14.52 3.65 -7.00
CA LEU A 95 15.18 4.80 -7.64
C LEU A 95 15.87 5.74 -6.65
N ASP A 96 15.42 5.79 -5.39
CA ASP A 96 15.94 6.69 -4.36
C ASP A 96 16.02 6.00 -2.99
N ASP A 97 17.23 5.92 -2.43
CA ASP A 97 17.48 5.38 -1.08
C ASP A 97 16.77 6.18 0.01
N ALA A 98 16.68 7.50 -0.12
CA ALA A 98 16.02 8.35 0.87
C ALA A 98 14.51 8.09 0.93
N ALA A 99 13.93 7.51 -0.13
CA ALA A 99 12.52 7.18 -0.19
C ALA A 99 12.16 5.85 0.49
N ILE A 100 13.13 5.02 0.91
CA ILE A 100 12.87 3.67 1.45
C ILE A 100 11.99 3.73 2.71
N ASP A 101 12.32 4.61 3.66
CA ASP A 101 11.55 4.75 4.91
C ASP A 101 10.12 5.22 4.64
N GLN A 102 9.97 6.24 3.79
CA GLN A 102 8.66 6.74 3.39
C GLN A 102 7.85 5.67 2.65
N SER A 103 8.47 4.96 1.72
CA SER A 103 7.83 3.87 0.99
C SER A 103 7.39 2.73 1.90
N THR A 104 8.17 2.43 2.94
CA THR A 104 7.80 1.43 3.96
C THR A 104 6.55 1.85 4.72
N LEU A 105 6.50 3.11 5.17
CA LEU A 105 5.31 3.64 5.86
C LEU A 105 4.07 3.64 4.96
N ILE A 106 4.21 4.02 3.69
CA ILE A 106 3.10 3.99 2.73
C ILE A 106 2.64 2.56 2.50
N LEU A 107 3.57 1.60 2.38
CA LEU A 107 3.25 0.19 2.23
C LEU A 107 2.48 -0.36 3.44
N ASP A 108 2.89 -0.03 4.66
CA ASP A 108 2.20 -0.44 5.89
C ASP A 108 0.74 0.03 5.92
N VAL A 109 0.49 1.27 5.45
CA VAL A 109 -0.86 1.81 5.31
C VAL A 109 -1.61 1.07 4.21
N LEU A 110 -1.02 0.94 3.02
CA LEU A 110 -1.67 0.27 1.89
C LEU A 110 -2.04 -1.17 2.20
N GLU A 111 -1.21 -1.93 2.92
CA GLU A 111 -1.50 -3.30 3.36
C GLU A 111 -2.83 -3.38 4.11
N GLN A 112 -3.12 -2.40 4.97
CA GLN A 112 -4.33 -2.33 5.79
C GLN A 112 -5.56 -1.79 5.04
N VAL A 113 -5.38 -1.13 3.90
CA VAL A 113 -6.49 -0.54 3.13
C VAL A 113 -7.16 -1.59 2.25
N ASP A 114 -8.43 -1.86 2.50
CA ASP A 114 -9.26 -2.77 1.71
C ASP A 114 -10.44 -2.03 1.08
N ALA A 115 -11.19 -2.73 0.22
CA ALA A 115 -12.33 -2.15 -0.49
C ALA A 115 -13.38 -1.54 0.45
N VAL A 116 -13.52 -2.08 1.67
CA VAL A 116 -14.40 -1.51 2.71
C VAL A 116 -13.89 -0.14 3.16
N HIS A 117 -12.59 0.03 3.36
CA HIS A 117 -11.99 1.30 3.77
C HIS A 117 -12.15 2.36 2.68
N ILE A 118 -11.94 1.99 1.41
CA ILE A 118 -12.18 2.92 0.29
C ILE A 118 -13.65 3.35 0.22
N ARG A 119 -14.59 2.41 0.33
CA ARG A 119 -16.03 2.74 0.33
C ARG A 119 -16.42 3.64 1.50
N CYS A 120 -15.85 3.41 2.68
CA CYS A 120 -16.07 4.27 3.84
C CYS A 120 -15.55 5.70 3.58
N LEU A 121 -14.34 5.85 3.05
CA LEU A 121 -13.77 7.16 2.73
C LEU A 121 -14.59 7.88 1.64
N GLU A 122 -15.09 7.16 0.64
CA GLU A 122 -16.00 7.72 -0.37
C GLU A 122 -17.33 8.17 0.23
N ALA A 123 -17.88 7.41 1.18
CA ALA A 123 -19.10 7.77 1.89
C ALA A 123 -18.90 9.03 2.75
N ILE A 124 -17.78 9.11 3.49
CA ILE A 124 -17.40 10.30 4.27
C ILE A 124 -17.22 11.50 3.35
N ALA A 125 -16.44 11.37 2.27
CA ALA A 125 -16.19 12.47 1.33
C ALA A 125 -17.48 12.98 0.67
N ARG A 126 -18.42 12.07 0.36
CA ARG A 126 -19.75 12.44 -0.14
C ARG A 126 -20.55 13.20 0.90
N ALA A 127 -20.61 12.72 2.14
CA ALA A 127 -21.30 13.40 3.23
C ALA A 127 -20.71 14.79 3.52
N GLU A 128 -19.38 14.95 3.41
CA GLU A 128 -18.73 16.26 3.51
C GLU A 128 -19.15 17.19 2.38
N LEU A 129 -19.16 16.71 1.13
CA LEU A 129 -19.58 17.49 -0.04
C LEU A 129 -21.04 17.92 0.06
N GLU A 130 -21.94 16.99 0.40
CA GLU A 130 -23.37 17.27 0.61
C GLU A 130 -23.58 18.31 1.72
N SER A 131 -22.79 18.23 2.80
CA SER A 131 -22.81 19.23 3.87
C SER A 131 -22.31 20.60 3.39
N LYS A 132 -21.29 20.64 2.50
CA LYS A 132 -20.79 21.89 1.88
C LYS A 132 -21.84 22.54 1.00
N GLU A 133 -22.50 21.74 0.18
CA GLU A 133 -23.57 22.20 -0.72
C GLU A 133 -24.81 22.66 0.05
N ALA A 134 -25.10 22.03 1.19
CA ALA A 134 -26.20 22.42 2.08
C ALA A 134 -25.94 23.73 2.86
N GLY A 135 -24.72 24.30 2.80
CA GLY A 135 -24.35 25.50 3.55
C GLY A 135 -24.14 25.26 5.07
N ASP A 136 -24.07 24.00 5.50
CA ASP A 136 -23.95 23.62 6.92
C ASP A 136 -22.56 23.90 7.53
N TRP A 137 -21.65 24.53 6.76
CA TRP A 137 -20.29 24.83 7.19
C TRP A 137 -20.14 26.17 7.91
N GLU A 138 -21.16 27.03 7.86
CA GLU A 138 -21.01 28.44 8.24
C GLU A 138 -21.69 28.88 9.54
N PHE A 139 -22.33 28.02 10.32
CA PHE A 139 -22.90 28.46 11.59
C PHE A 139 -22.97 27.38 12.66
N THR A 140 -22.25 27.58 13.77
CA THR A 140 -22.76 27.33 15.14
C THR A 140 -21.84 27.92 16.21
N ALA A 141 -22.44 28.34 17.32
CA ALA A 141 -21.77 28.79 18.54
C ALA A 141 -20.79 27.74 19.09
N GLU A 142 -19.75 28.23 19.80
CA GLU A 142 -18.49 27.61 20.25
C GLU A 142 -18.56 26.23 20.96
N ARG A 143 -19.75 25.63 21.15
CA ARG A 143 -19.96 24.36 21.87
C ARG A 143 -20.96 23.38 21.26
N ALA A 144 -21.57 23.69 20.12
CA ALA A 144 -22.43 22.73 19.43
C ALA A 144 -21.60 21.91 18.43
N GLU A 145 -21.66 20.57 18.51
CA GLU A 145 -21.12 19.71 17.46
C GLU A 145 -21.71 20.14 16.12
N LYS A 146 -20.83 20.37 15.13
CA LYS A 146 -21.27 20.85 13.82
C LYS A 146 -22.19 19.78 13.20
N PRO A 147 -23.34 20.16 12.61
CA PRO A 147 -24.20 19.22 11.89
C PRO A 147 -23.45 18.42 10.81
N SER A 148 -22.40 19.01 10.23
CA SER A 148 -21.47 18.35 9.30
C SER A 148 -20.71 17.19 9.94
N ASN A 149 -20.30 17.31 11.21
CA ASN A 149 -19.58 16.26 11.93
C ASN A 149 -20.51 15.08 12.21
N GLN A 150 -21.79 15.33 12.54
CA GLN A 150 -22.77 14.29 12.75
C GLN A 150 -23.04 13.47 11.49
N ARG A 151 -23.19 14.11 10.31
CA ARG A 151 -23.40 13.39 9.05
C ARG A 151 -22.19 12.57 8.62
N VAL A 152 -20.98 13.09 8.85
CA VAL A 152 -19.74 12.34 8.62
C VAL A 152 -19.64 11.14 9.57
N GLN A 153 -20.00 11.33 10.83
CA GLN A 153 -20.02 10.29 11.86
C GLN A 153 -21.03 9.18 11.52
N ASP A 154 -22.27 9.53 11.19
CA ASP A 154 -23.33 8.58 10.82
C ASP A 154 -22.94 7.75 9.56
N ALA A 155 -22.24 8.37 8.60
CA ALA A 155 -21.71 7.68 7.42
C ALA A 155 -20.57 6.71 7.77
N ALA A 156 -19.71 7.07 8.73
CA ALA A 156 -18.63 6.22 9.22
C ALA A 156 -19.16 5.02 10.03
N ASP A 157 -20.17 5.25 10.88
CA ASP A 157 -20.81 4.23 11.72
C ASP A 157 -21.56 3.15 10.91
N GLY A 158 -21.94 3.46 9.67
CA GLY A 158 -22.53 2.51 8.72
C GLY A 158 -21.58 1.39 8.26
N TYR A 159 -20.27 1.46 8.55
CA TYR A 159 -19.28 0.48 8.12
C TYR A 159 -18.68 -0.30 9.30
N PRO A 160 -18.81 -1.65 9.33
CA PRO A 160 -18.26 -2.48 10.38
C PRO A 160 -16.77 -2.74 10.12
N SER A 161 -15.90 -1.75 10.35
CA SER A 161 -14.45 -1.98 10.38
C SER A 161 -13.81 -1.46 11.67
N PRO A 162 -13.03 -2.28 12.40
CA PRO A 162 -12.32 -1.86 13.61
C PRO A 162 -11.24 -0.79 13.34
N ILE A 163 -10.84 -0.57 12.09
CA ILE A 163 -9.91 0.51 11.72
C ILE A 163 -10.59 1.88 11.74
N ILE A 164 -11.89 1.96 11.43
CA ILE A 164 -12.66 3.21 11.49
C ILE A 164 -12.77 3.68 12.96
N LYS A 165 -13.04 2.74 13.87
CA LYS A 165 -13.01 3.00 15.34
C LYS A 165 -11.64 3.46 15.86
N ARG A 166 -10.54 3.07 15.20
CA ARG A 166 -9.18 3.51 15.56
C ARG A 166 -8.86 4.92 15.07
N LEU A 167 -9.46 5.36 13.96
CA LEU A 167 -9.32 6.73 13.46
C LEU A 167 -10.05 7.73 14.36
N GLU A 168 -11.22 7.36 14.90
CA GLU A 168 -11.94 8.16 15.91
C GLU A 168 -11.10 8.41 17.16
N THR A 169 -10.38 7.39 17.62
CA THR A 169 -9.53 7.51 18.82
C THR A 169 -8.36 8.44 18.59
N LEU A 170 -7.85 8.58 17.37
CA LEU A 170 -6.76 9.53 17.07
C LEU A 170 -7.25 10.98 16.97
N VAL A 171 -8.45 11.22 16.45
CA VAL A 171 -9.05 12.56 16.38
C VAL A 171 -9.47 13.06 17.77
N ALA A 172 -9.97 12.18 18.62
CA ALA A 172 -10.40 12.54 19.98
C ALA A 172 -9.27 12.96 20.94
N HIS A 173 -8.00 12.64 20.63
CA HIS A 173 -6.84 12.97 21.47
C HIS A 173 -6.00 14.15 20.95
N ALA A 174 -6.44 14.80 19.87
CA ALA A 174 -5.77 15.96 19.29
C ALA A 174 -6.27 17.32 19.84
N HIS A 175 -7.02 17.30 20.95
CA HIS A 175 -7.51 18.48 21.66
C HIS A 175 -6.95 18.57 23.08
#